data_AF-X1MFY3-F1
#
_entry.id   AF-X1MFY3-F1
#
_cell.length_a   1.000
_cell.length_b   1.000
_cell.length_c   1.000
_cell.angle_alpha   90.00
_cell.angle_beta   90.00
_cell.angle_gamma   90.00
#
_symmetry.space_group_name_H-M   'P 1'
#
loop_
_entity.id
_entity.type
_entity.pdbx_description
1 polymer ?
#
loop_
_entity_poly.entity_id
_entity_poly.type
_entity_poly.pdbx_seq_one_letter_code
_entity_poly.pdbx_strand_id
1 'polypeptide(L)'
;RGRQVEAPSFYIHLGLDECFVASGVWHPAPETLRKIRHFVFDNPGSWKAAAHDAKFRKRFDLDDSEMLTRAPRGFPPEFEFADDLKRKNFVAYRNLEHATMTGPRLLSTLQKDLAGLAPFTDYLCAALDLEF
;
A
#
# COMPACT_ATOMS: atom_id res chain seq x y z
N ARG A 1 8.32 -28.15 4.83
CA ARG A 1 7.75 -26.99 5.58
C ARG A 1 7.76 -25.81 4.62
N GLY A 2 6.60 -25.34 4.16
CA GLY A 2 6.54 -24.15 3.30
C GLY A 2 6.89 -22.91 4.11
N ARG A 3 7.81 -22.08 3.61
CA ARG A 3 8.08 -20.77 4.21
C ARG A 3 6.88 -19.88 3.86
N GLN A 4 6.15 -19.39 4.87
CA GLN A 4 5.17 -18.34 4.62
C GLN A 4 5.92 -17.12 4.11
N VAL A 5 5.54 -16.63 2.93
CA VAL A 5 6.10 -15.41 2.35
C VAL A 5 5.09 -14.30 2.64
N GLU A 6 5.56 -13.21 3.24
CA GLU A 6 4.74 -12.01 3.39
C GLU A 6 4.47 -11.46 1.98
N ALA A 7 3.19 -11.35 1.63
CA ALA A 7 2.75 -10.93 0.31
C ALA A 7 1.74 -9.79 0.44
N PRO A 8 1.70 -8.86 -0.53
CA PRO A 8 0.65 -7.86 -0.59
C PRO A 8 -0.71 -8.53 -0.68
N SER A 9 -1.67 -8.02 0.07
CA SER A 9 -3.04 -8.56 0.07
C SER A 9 -4.05 -7.46 -0.24
N PHE A 10 -5.21 -7.84 -0.75
CA PHE A 10 -6.39 -6.98 -0.72
C PHE A 10 -7.15 -7.22 0.58
N TYR A 11 -7.66 -6.14 1.18
CA TYR A 11 -8.37 -6.21 2.44
C TYR A 11 -9.61 -5.31 2.41
N ILE A 12 -10.69 -5.81 3.01
CA ILE A 12 -11.94 -5.06 3.18
C ILE A 12 -12.27 -5.10 4.67
N HIS A 13 -12.46 -3.93 5.25
CA HIS A 13 -12.87 -3.77 6.63
C HIS A 13 -14.34 -3.35 6.69
N LEU A 14 -15.13 -4.10 7.46
CA LEU A 14 -16.50 -3.75 7.83
C LEU A 14 -16.56 -3.59 9.35
N GLY A 15 -16.56 -2.35 9.81
CA GLY A 15 -16.64 -1.97 11.22
C GLY A 15 -17.83 -1.05 11.50
N LEU A 16 -18.15 -0.89 12.78
CA LEU A 16 -19.18 0.05 13.23
C LEU A 16 -18.70 1.50 13.06
N ASP A 17 -17.44 1.77 13.38
CA ASP A 17 -16.86 3.11 13.31
C ASP A 17 -16.41 3.47 11.89
N GLU A 18 -15.74 2.54 11.21
CA GLU A 18 -15.22 2.74 9.87
C GLU A 18 -15.41 1.52 8.97
N CYS A 19 -15.46 1.79 7.68
CA CYS A 19 -15.46 0.80 6.62
C CYS A 19 -14.43 1.25 5.59
N PHE A 20 -13.58 0.36 5.09
CA PHE A 20 -12.59 0.71 4.08
C PHE A 20 -12.19 -0.47 3.22
N VAL A 21 -11.58 -0.16 2.07
CA VAL A 21 -10.88 -1.11 1.21
C VAL A 21 -9.42 -0.71 1.15
N ALA A 22 -8.53 -1.70 1.19
CA ALA A 22 -7.09 -1.49 1.20
C ALA A 22 -6.35 -2.53 0.37
N SER A 23 -5.12 -2.21 0.00
CA SER A 23 -4.14 -3.19 -0.44
C SER A 23 -2.74 -2.83 0.03
N GLY A 24 -1.92 -3.85 0.26
CA GLY A 24 -0.50 -3.68 0.53
C GLY A 24 0.03 -4.67 1.56
N VAL A 25 1.10 -4.27 2.25
CA VAL A 25 1.76 -5.06 3.29
C VAL A 25 1.67 -4.32 4.61
N TRP A 26 0.88 -4.85 5.53
CA TRP A 26 0.63 -4.31 6.87
C TRP A 26 1.45 -5.06 7.90
N HIS A 27 2.12 -4.35 8.81
CA HIS A 27 3.12 -4.89 9.75
C HIS A 27 4.10 -5.92 9.15
N PRO A 28 4.80 -5.61 8.05
CA PRO A 28 5.84 -6.48 7.53
C PRO A 28 6.97 -6.71 8.54
N ALA A 29 7.57 -7.90 8.50
CA ALA A 29 8.82 -8.16 9.18
C ALA A 29 9.92 -7.16 8.73
N PRO A 30 10.92 -6.86 9.58
CA PRO A 30 11.96 -5.88 9.25
C PRO A 30 12.73 -6.16 7.95
N GLU A 31 12.86 -7.43 7.55
CA GLU A 31 13.48 -7.82 6.29
C GLU A 31 12.65 -7.46 5.05
N THR A 32 11.36 -7.76 5.07
CA THR A 32 10.38 -7.38 4.04
C THR A 32 10.28 -5.86 3.91
N LEU A 33 10.21 -5.16 5.04
CA LEU A 33 10.18 -3.71 5.07
C LEU A 33 11.46 -3.08 4.48
N ARG A 34 12.62 -3.70 4.73
CA ARG A 34 13.89 -3.29 4.12
C ARG A 34 13.88 -3.53 2.60
N LYS A 35 13.39 -4.67 2.13
CA LYS A 35 13.28 -4.98 0.69
C LYS A 35 12.44 -3.93 -0.04
N ILE A 36 11.24 -3.65 0.46
CA ILE A 36 10.33 -2.66 -0.15
C ILE A 36 11.00 -1.29 -0.22
N ARG A 37 11.66 -0.83 0.85
CA ARG A 37 12.36 0.46 0.87
C ARG A 37 13.51 0.54 -0.14
N HIS A 38 14.31 -0.52 -0.27
CA HIS A 38 15.35 -0.57 -1.31
C HIS A 38 14.74 -0.53 -2.70
N PHE A 39 13.67 -1.30 -2.94
CA PHE A 39 13.02 -1.31 -4.24
C PHE A 39 12.44 0.07 -4.61
N VAL A 40 11.84 0.79 -3.66
CA VAL A 40 11.41 2.19 -3.82
C VAL A 40 12.57 3.12 -4.15
N PHE A 41 13.70 2.97 -3.46
CA PHE A 41 14.89 3.77 -3.71
C PHE A 41 15.53 3.52 -5.07
N ASP A 42 15.59 2.25 -5.50
CA ASP A 42 16.20 1.84 -6.76
C ASP A 42 15.28 2.09 -7.97
N ASN A 43 13.95 2.12 -7.75
CA ASN A 43 12.93 2.27 -8.81
C ASN A 43 11.94 3.43 -8.54
N PRO A 44 12.42 4.67 -8.31
CA PRO A 44 11.57 5.77 -7.88
C PRO A 44 10.50 6.16 -8.91
N GLY A 45 10.80 6.04 -10.22
CA GLY A 45 9.82 6.30 -11.27
C GLY A 45 8.62 5.35 -11.24
N SER A 46 8.87 4.06 -10.98
CA SER A 46 7.83 3.05 -10.84
C SER A 46 7.04 3.25 -9.54
N TRP A 47 7.70 3.62 -8.44
CA TRP A 47 7.02 3.99 -7.20
C TRP A 47 6.10 5.20 -7.41
N LYS A 48 6.58 6.23 -8.11
CA LYS A 48 5.78 7.41 -8.45
C LYS A 48 4.52 7.03 -9.22
N ALA A 49 4.63 6.15 -10.21
CA ALA A 49 3.48 5.69 -10.98
C ALA A 49 2.50 4.86 -10.15
N ALA A 50 3.00 3.98 -9.28
CA ALA A 50 2.18 3.07 -8.48
C ALA A 50 1.50 3.75 -7.28
N ALA A 51 2.18 4.67 -6.61
CA ALA A 51 1.75 5.24 -5.33
C ALA A 51 1.41 6.74 -5.39
N HIS A 52 1.88 7.47 -6.40
CA HIS A 52 1.74 8.94 -6.52
C HIS A 52 1.08 9.42 -7.83
N ASP A 53 0.59 8.52 -8.68
CA ASP A 53 -0.22 8.91 -9.83
C ASP A 53 -1.44 9.75 -9.39
N ALA A 54 -1.77 10.79 -10.16
CA ALA A 54 -2.82 11.72 -9.79
C ALA A 54 -4.20 11.05 -9.65
N LYS A 55 -4.50 10.03 -10.47
CA LYS A 55 -5.76 9.28 -10.37
C LYS A 55 -5.73 8.35 -9.15
N PHE A 56 -4.58 7.77 -8.84
CA PHE A 56 -4.39 6.94 -7.67
C PHE A 56 -4.60 7.76 -6.38
N ARG A 57 -3.84 8.87 -6.21
CA ARG A 57 -3.91 9.75 -5.03
C ARG A 57 -5.25 10.46 -4.87
N LYS A 58 -6.02 10.66 -5.94
CA LYS A 58 -7.39 11.18 -5.84
C LYS A 58 -8.35 10.19 -5.19
N ARG A 59 -8.02 8.90 -5.20
CA ARG A 59 -8.89 7.81 -4.75
C ARG A 59 -8.39 7.15 -3.47
N PHE A 60 -7.09 6.97 -3.31
CA PHE A 60 -6.50 6.23 -2.20
C PHE A 60 -5.51 7.09 -1.43
N ASP A 61 -5.52 6.91 -0.12
CA ASP A 61 -4.50 7.39 0.79
C ASP A 61 -3.45 6.32 1.04
N LEU A 62 -2.25 6.74 1.45
CA LEU A 62 -1.19 5.83 1.88
C LEU A 62 -1.17 5.86 3.39
N ASP A 63 -1.15 4.70 4.03
CA ASP A 63 -1.15 4.59 5.48
C ASP A 63 0.05 5.30 6.12
N ASP A 64 -0.25 6.31 6.92
CA ASP A 64 0.68 7.10 7.71
C ASP A 64 0.44 6.96 9.23
N SER A 65 -0.40 6.01 9.65
CA SER A 65 -0.67 5.73 11.07
C SER A 65 0.59 5.35 11.84
N GLU A 66 1.53 4.68 11.16
CA GLU A 66 2.82 4.30 11.72
C GLU A 66 3.99 4.74 10.84
N MET A 67 4.65 5.82 11.25
CA MET A 67 5.83 6.35 10.59
C MET A 67 7.06 6.42 11.51
N LEU A 68 8.24 6.31 10.93
CA LEU A 68 9.50 6.69 11.57
C LEU A 68 9.60 8.21 11.66
N THR A 69 10.20 8.72 12.74
CA THR A 69 10.43 10.16 12.91
C THR A 69 11.59 10.68 12.06
N ARG A 70 12.50 9.79 11.65
CA ARG A 70 13.68 10.09 10.83
C ARG A 70 13.75 9.13 9.65
N ALA A 71 14.45 9.54 8.59
CA ALA A 71 14.74 8.66 7.47
C ALA A 71 15.40 7.36 7.96
N PRO A 72 15.00 6.19 7.44
CA PRO A 72 15.63 4.93 7.80
C PRO A 72 17.13 4.95 7.45
N ARG A 73 17.96 4.30 8.28
CA ARG A 73 19.41 4.24 8.04
C ARG A 73 19.70 3.61 6.67
N GLY A 74 20.58 4.26 5.90
CA GLY A 74 20.99 3.79 4.58
C GLY A 74 20.28 4.49 3.41
N PHE A 75 19.36 5.42 3.69
CA PHE A 75 18.68 6.20 2.66
C PHE A 75 18.97 7.70 2.84
N PRO A 76 19.27 8.43 1.74
CA PRO A 76 19.54 9.87 1.81
C PRO A 76 18.26 10.64 2.17
N PRO A 77 18.32 11.62 3.10
CA PRO A 77 17.15 12.39 3.50
C PRO A 77 16.60 13.30 2.39
N GLU A 78 17.41 13.62 1.38
CA GLU A 78 17.05 14.41 0.20
C GLU A 78 16.40 13.59 -0.93
N PHE A 79 16.22 12.28 -0.75
CA PHE A 79 15.52 11.44 -1.72
C PHE A 79 14.06 11.91 -1.92
N GLU A 80 13.57 11.90 -3.16
CA GLU A 80 12.26 12.47 -3.50
C GLU A 80 11.09 11.80 -2.73
N PHE A 81 11.22 10.52 -2.36
CA PHE A 81 10.24 9.78 -1.56
C PHE A 81 10.76 9.44 -0.16
N ALA A 82 11.66 10.24 0.41
CA ALA A 82 12.22 10.00 1.74
C ALA A 82 11.16 9.86 2.84
N ASP A 83 10.02 10.55 2.72
CA ASP A 83 8.91 10.44 3.65
C ASP A 83 8.17 9.10 3.53
N ASP A 84 8.01 8.56 2.32
CA ASP A 84 7.41 7.23 2.15
C ASP A 84 8.29 6.13 2.73
N LEU A 85 9.61 6.29 2.65
CA LEU A 85 10.55 5.36 3.29
C LEU A 85 10.37 5.32 4.82
N LYS A 86 9.78 6.35 5.44
CA LYS A 86 9.49 6.35 6.88
C LYS A 86 8.27 5.49 7.24
N ARG A 87 7.39 5.14 6.30
CA ARG A 87 6.22 4.30 6.58
C ARG A 87 6.66 2.93 7.12
N LYS A 88 5.94 2.43 8.12
CA LYS A 88 6.10 1.05 8.60
C LYS A 88 5.13 0.09 7.92
N ASN A 89 4.04 0.62 7.38
CA ASN A 89 3.07 -0.10 6.58
C ASN A 89 3.11 0.44 5.15
N PHE A 90 3.26 -0.45 4.18
CA PHE A 90 3.16 -0.09 2.77
C PHE A 90 1.77 -0.47 2.30
N VAL A 91 0.79 0.33 2.73
CA VAL A 91 -0.64 0.11 2.51
C VAL A 91 -1.25 1.33 1.84
N ALA A 92 -2.07 1.10 0.83
CA ALA A 92 -2.96 2.09 0.26
C ALA A 92 -4.41 1.73 0.62
N TYR A 93 -5.22 2.72 0.99
CA TYR A 93 -6.60 2.48 1.42
C TYR A 93 -7.54 3.62 1.04
N ARG A 94 -8.85 3.33 1.09
CA ARG A 94 -9.91 4.32 0.93
C ARG A 94 -11.08 3.98 1.84
N ASN A 95 -11.55 4.98 2.59
CA ASN A 95 -12.76 4.86 3.39
C ASN A 95 -14.00 4.75 2.50
N LEU A 96 -14.92 3.91 2.94
CA LEU A 96 -16.21 3.63 2.34
C LEU A 96 -17.31 4.03 3.32
N GLU A 97 -18.34 4.69 2.83
CA GLU A 97 -19.53 4.95 3.62
C GLU A 97 -20.24 3.64 3.96
N HIS A 98 -20.78 3.50 5.17
CA HIS A 98 -21.58 2.32 5.57
C HIS A 98 -22.71 2.01 4.59
N ALA A 99 -23.38 3.03 4.05
CA ALA A 99 -24.45 2.86 3.06
C ALA A 99 -23.96 2.26 1.73
N THR A 100 -22.71 2.51 1.36
CA THR A 100 -22.08 1.83 0.21
C THR A 100 -21.65 0.42 0.59
N MET A 101 -21.10 0.24 1.80
CA MET A 101 -20.63 -1.05 2.30
C MET A 101 -21.74 -2.10 2.43
N THR A 102 -22.93 -1.69 2.88
CA THR A 102 -24.08 -2.60 3.07
C THR A 102 -25.10 -2.53 1.93
N GLY A 103 -24.83 -1.71 0.91
CA GLY A 103 -25.75 -1.42 -0.18
C GLY A 103 -25.48 -2.21 -1.46
N PRO A 104 -26.42 -2.14 -2.44
CA PRO A 104 -26.32 -2.90 -3.69
C PRO A 104 -25.17 -2.44 -4.60
N ARG A 105 -24.55 -1.29 -4.33
CA ARG A 105 -23.41 -0.75 -5.09
C ARG A 105 -22.06 -1.26 -4.59
N LEU A 106 -22.01 -2.10 -3.55
CA LEU A 106 -20.76 -2.59 -2.99
C LEU A 106 -19.89 -3.25 -4.06
N LEU A 107 -20.44 -4.20 -4.81
CA LEU A 107 -19.68 -4.99 -5.77
C LEU A 107 -18.99 -4.12 -6.84
N SER A 108 -19.73 -3.21 -7.47
CA SER A 108 -19.16 -2.33 -8.50
C SER A 108 -18.17 -1.32 -7.92
N THR A 109 -18.37 -0.91 -6.67
CA THR A 109 -17.43 -0.06 -5.93
C THR A 109 -16.11 -0.81 -5.69
N LEU A 110 -16.19 -2.02 -5.15
CA LEU A 110 -15.01 -2.87 -4.89
C LEU A 110 -14.28 -3.23 -6.17
N GLN A 111 -14.97 -3.61 -7.25
CA GLN A 111 -14.33 -3.90 -8.54
C GLN A 111 -13.46 -2.72 -9.02
N LYS A 112 -14.00 -1.50 -8.93
CA LYS A 112 -13.27 -0.29 -9.29
C LYS A 112 -12.12 0.00 -8.34
N ASP A 113 -12.31 -0.22 -7.03
CA ASP A 113 -11.27 0.00 -6.03
C ASP A 113 -10.12 -1.00 -6.16
N LEU A 114 -10.41 -2.29 -6.27
CA LEU A 114 -9.41 -3.35 -6.42
C LEU A 114 -8.63 -3.19 -7.72
N ALA A 115 -9.30 -2.85 -8.84
CA ALA A 115 -8.60 -2.55 -10.09
C ALA A 115 -7.71 -1.29 -9.99
N GLY A 116 -8.13 -0.30 -9.19
CA GLY A 116 -7.34 0.90 -8.93
C GLY A 116 -6.15 0.66 -8.00
N LEU A 117 -6.26 -0.31 -7.08
CA LEU A 117 -5.18 -0.73 -6.18
C LEU A 117 -4.20 -1.70 -6.85
N ALA A 118 -4.61 -2.42 -7.89
CA ALA A 118 -3.80 -3.45 -8.55
C ALA A 118 -2.39 -3.00 -8.96
N PRO A 119 -2.15 -1.79 -9.55
CA PRO A 119 -0.79 -1.34 -9.85
C PRO A 119 0.10 -1.17 -8.62
N PHE A 120 -0.48 -0.76 -7.48
CA PHE A 120 0.23 -0.66 -6.21
C PHE A 120 0.55 -2.05 -5.65
N THR A 121 -0.40 -2.98 -5.73
CA THR A 121 -0.21 -4.38 -5.34
C THR A 121 0.89 -5.04 -6.17
N ASP A 122 0.84 -4.89 -7.50
CA ASP A 122 1.83 -5.40 -8.46
C ASP A 122 3.23 -4.87 -8.16
N TYR A 123 3.35 -3.56 -7.91
CA TYR A 123 4.61 -2.94 -7.51
C TYR A 123 5.20 -3.59 -6.24
N LEU A 124 4.37 -3.84 -5.23
CA LEU A 124 4.82 -4.48 -3.99
C LEU A 124 5.11 -5.98 -4.17
N CYS A 125 4.43 -6.67 -5.09
CA CYS A 125 4.78 -8.04 -5.48
C CYS A 125 6.17 -8.07 -6.12
N ALA A 126 6.44 -7.18 -7.07
CA ALA A 126 7.75 -7.05 -7.69
C ALA A 126 8.85 -6.73 -6.66
N ALA A 127 8.58 -5.84 -5.70
CA ALA A 127 9.50 -5.51 -4.61
C ALA A 127 9.86 -6.70 -3.70
N LEU A 128 9.03 -7.74 -3.70
CA LEU A 128 9.17 -8.93 -2.86
C LEU A 128 9.50 -10.20 -3.66
N ASP A 129 9.82 -10.06 -4.94
CA ASP A 129 10.11 -11.16 -5.86
C ASP A 129 8.93 -12.14 -6.02
N LEU A 130 7.70 -11.59 -6.10
CA LEU A 130 6.44 -12.33 -6.23
C LEU A 130 5.76 -12.07 -7.59
N GLU A 131 4.98 -13.04 -8.04
CA GLU A 131 4.09 -12.90 -9.21
C GLU A 131 2.73 -12.33 -8.80
N PHE A 132 2.11 -11.53 -9.69
CA PHE A 132 0.80 -10.91 -9.51
C PHE A 132 -0.13 -11.23 -10.69
#